data_AF-A0A7W4HXU3-F1
#
_entry.id   AF-A0A7W4HXU3-F1
#
_cell.length_a   1.000
_cell.length_b   1.000
_cell.length_c   1.000
_cell.angle_alpha   90.00
_cell.angle_beta   90.00
_cell.angle_gamma   90.00
#
_symmetry.space_group_name_H-M   'P 1'
#
loop_
_entity.id
_entity.type
_entity.pdbx_description
1 polymer ?
#
loop_
_entity_poly.entity_id
_entity_poly.type
_entity_poly.pdbx_seq_one_letter_code
_entity_poly.pdbx_strand_id
1 'polypeptide(L)'
;MRKTLSIILTAIILVSTYTQTALALPERLIINSSLNNIEYYDSNAACSTGSSTDLSSVSPGSGAPNGMTYPNLDAAKMADAIEKYIETHAPDSPLKGTSQKAIASAKKANINPFLAYAHAMMESSLATTTVEGAQIKLQQGHNAFGRTATDSQPHVVEADRNWYMWTSFEASVDAEAEENKNVDSGDWFSYDRAVFSDEIDQGMTAYANKYAPPKDPADKEKGGNDTEAYIAFMQGALDEMAGYAGASIATASTLPTASSSASTTNCCATPTKGGGVVKMLSDNPETALGYLMSAGNGTKLTLAQAAGVVGNLQVESSPNVDPRASNGTHIGIAQWDDNRWNNGVVKFAADMNGDPYDLAIQLRYLAWEMGLTDEWKDHPSTNGGVADAVRATSTPEEAAVVFEATFERSGGSALSQRQSNAKALYDKYKDSSALSSSGAALPGTSAACSSGSGGSSELQNYTLKYAWPTLKHSPRKERTPDYINAISTAMSEGRYVGQEKKGEEGVDCGGFVTTLIYDSGFDKTYNSNAKGGPTYEQEAWAKANWQRLGAANGTYEPDGSKFTEDKLQPGDVAFSQGHTWIYVGEISGFESKYASASQGIKAPSAGEEGFFYDQNVWYRKKSSSGISA
;
A
#
# COMPACT_ATOMS: atom_id res chain seq x y z
N MET A 1 -62.53 -36.86 24.50
CA MET A 1 -61.44 -37.77 24.10
C MET A 1 -60.96 -37.38 22.69
N ARG A 2 -59.64 -37.34 22.45
CA ARG A 2 -58.93 -37.04 21.17
C ARG A 2 -58.34 -35.63 20.90
N LYS A 3 -58.23 -34.71 21.87
CA LYS A 3 -57.37 -33.51 21.67
C LYS A 3 -56.35 -33.22 22.78
N THR A 4 -56.39 -33.92 23.90
CA THR A 4 -55.47 -33.71 25.03
C THR A 4 -54.37 -34.77 25.17
N LEU A 5 -54.30 -35.75 24.27
CA LEU A 5 -53.35 -36.88 24.38
C LEU A 5 -52.10 -36.74 23.48
N SER A 6 -52.09 -35.83 22.51
CA SER A 6 -50.97 -35.70 21.55
C SER A 6 -49.93 -34.64 21.91
N ILE A 7 -50.14 -33.84 22.94
CA ILE A 7 -49.16 -32.82 23.37
C ILE A 7 -48.28 -33.35 24.51
N ILE A 8 -48.81 -34.25 25.34
CA ILE A 8 -48.06 -34.82 26.47
C ILE A 8 -47.10 -35.92 26.01
N LEU A 9 -47.40 -36.63 24.91
CA LEU A 9 -46.56 -37.72 24.42
C LEU A 9 -45.29 -37.23 23.69
N THR A 10 -45.31 -36.03 23.09
CA THR A 10 -44.12 -35.44 22.45
C THR A 10 -43.17 -34.79 23.45
N ALA A 11 -43.69 -34.31 24.59
CA ALA A 11 -42.86 -33.76 25.67
C ALA A 11 -42.10 -34.84 26.45
N ILE A 12 -42.61 -36.08 26.52
CA ILE A 12 -41.99 -37.17 27.27
C ILE A 12 -40.89 -37.89 26.46
N ILE A 13 -40.95 -37.86 25.12
CA ILE A 13 -39.91 -38.48 24.27
C ILE A 13 -38.64 -37.61 24.16
N LEU A 14 -38.73 -36.29 24.42
CA LEU A 14 -37.56 -35.39 24.39
C LEU A 14 -36.73 -35.35 25.68
N VAL A 15 -37.17 -36.00 26.76
CA VAL A 15 -36.50 -35.96 28.08
C VAL A 15 -35.65 -37.21 28.37
N SER A 16 -35.60 -38.20 27.46
CA SER A 16 -35.00 -39.52 27.77
C SER A 16 -33.61 -39.81 27.17
N THR A 17 -32.88 -38.84 26.61
CA THR A 17 -31.50 -39.07 26.11
C THR A 17 -30.41 -38.15 26.64
N TYR A 18 -30.66 -37.29 27.63
CA TYR A 18 -29.60 -36.50 28.26
C TYR A 18 -29.33 -36.97 29.70
N THR A 19 -28.59 -38.07 29.82
CA THR A 19 -27.92 -38.43 31.07
C THR A 19 -26.58 -37.70 31.17
N GLN A 20 -26.50 -36.79 32.13
CA GLN A 20 -25.33 -36.39 32.91
C GLN A 20 -24.05 -35.96 32.16
N THR A 21 -23.97 -34.65 31.92
CA THR A 21 -22.84 -33.83 32.40
C THR A 21 -23.43 -32.53 32.93
N ALA A 22 -22.97 -32.07 34.10
CA ALA A 22 -23.40 -30.79 34.68
C ALA A 22 -22.97 -29.65 33.75
N LEU A 23 -23.84 -29.29 32.80
CA LEU A 23 -23.73 -28.09 31.99
C LEU A 23 -24.76 -27.10 32.55
N ALA A 24 -24.31 -25.87 32.75
CA ALA A 24 -25.15 -24.75 33.17
C ALA A 24 -26.43 -24.75 32.32
N LEU A 25 -27.59 -24.66 32.98
CA LEU A 25 -28.86 -24.51 32.28
C LEU A 25 -28.80 -23.17 31.52
N PRO A 26 -29.06 -23.14 30.20
CA PRO A 26 -29.09 -21.89 29.45
C PRO A 26 -30.16 -20.96 30.02
N GLU A 27 -29.78 -19.71 30.34
CA GLU A 27 -30.67 -18.74 31.01
C GLU A 27 -31.71 -18.13 30.06
N ARG A 28 -31.53 -18.25 28.73
CA ARG A 28 -32.53 -17.79 27.74
C ARG A 28 -32.69 -18.70 26.54
N LEU A 29 -33.93 -18.72 26.06
CA LEU A 29 -34.42 -19.48 24.91
C LEU A 29 -35.11 -18.50 23.95
N ILE A 30 -34.55 -18.33 22.75
CA ILE A 30 -35.10 -17.43 21.72
C ILE A 30 -35.60 -18.27 20.55
N ILE A 31 -36.82 -17.98 20.09
CA ILE A 31 -37.40 -18.60 18.90
C ILE A 31 -37.07 -17.71 17.71
N ASN A 32 -36.13 -18.14 16.89
CA ASN A 32 -35.81 -17.47 15.63
C ASN A 32 -36.84 -17.90 14.57
N SER A 33 -37.83 -17.05 14.32
CA SER A 33 -38.91 -17.34 13.37
C SER A 33 -38.44 -17.37 11.91
N SER A 34 -37.29 -16.74 11.59
CA SER A 34 -36.72 -16.73 10.24
C SER A 34 -35.96 -18.01 9.91
N LEU A 35 -35.31 -18.61 10.91
CA LEU A 35 -34.59 -19.89 10.78
C LEU A 35 -35.42 -21.09 11.25
N ASN A 36 -36.63 -20.84 11.77
CA ASN A 36 -37.51 -21.85 12.36
C ASN A 36 -36.81 -22.72 13.41
N ASN A 37 -35.92 -22.11 14.19
CA ASN A 37 -35.04 -22.79 15.14
C ASN A 37 -35.13 -22.16 16.55
N ILE A 38 -34.76 -22.95 17.56
CA ILE A 38 -34.69 -22.52 18.96
C ILE A 38 -33.22 -22.36 19.33
N GLU A 39 -32.82 -21.16 19.71
CA GLU A 39 -31.45 -20.82 20.05
C GLU A 39 -31.31 -20.66 21.58
N TYR A 40 -30.23 -21.21 22.13
CA TYR A 40 -29.91 -21.21 23.56
C TYR A 40 -28.72 -20.28 23.83
N TYR A 41 -28.85 -19.39 24.81
CA TYR A 41 -27.84 -18.38 25.12
C TYR A 41 -27.41 -18.48 26.61
N ASP A 42 -26.10 -18.53 26.86
CA ASP A 42 -25.48 -18.50 28.19
C ASP A 42 -24.93 -17.08 28.45
N SER A 43 -25.30 -16.49 29.59
CA SER A 43 -24.96 -15.12 29.98
C SER A 43 -23.51 -14.95 30.46
N ASN A 44 -22.76 -16.05 30.61
CA ASN A 44 -21.39 -16.06 31.10
C ASN A 44 -20.46 -16.96 30.27
N ALA A 45 -20.71 -17.13 28.96
CA ALA A 45 -19.91 -18.00 28.11
C ALA A 45 -18.46 -17.48 27.97
N ALA A 46 -17.62 -17.77 28.97
CA ALA A 46 -16.18 -17.70 28.85
C ALA A 46 -15.75 -18.66 27.74
N CYS A 47 -14.87 -18.18 26.85
CA CYS A 47 -14.46 -18.93 25.67
C CYS A 47 -13.77 -20.24 26.09
N SER A 48 -14.07 -21.33 25.38
CA SER A 48 -13.48 -22.63 25.71
C SER A 48 -12.02 -22.61 25.26
N THR A 49 -11.08 -22.80 26.18
CA THR A 49 -9.64 -22.91 25.88
C THR A 49 -9.27 -24.19 25.09
N GLY A 50 -10.26 -25.01 24.70
CA GLY A 50 -10.06 -26.32 24.09
C GLY A 50 -10.25 -26.40 22.57
N SER A 51 -10.78 -25.35 21.90
CA SER A 51 -10.95 -25.35 20.44
C SER A 51 -9.72 -24.73 19.76
N SER A 52 -8.61 -25.46 19.71
CA SER A 52 -7.41 -24.97 19.02
C SER A 52 -7.63 -24.96 17.50
N THR A 53 -7.65 -23.77 16.90
CA THR A 53 -7.64 -23.67 15.44
C THR A 53 -6.23 -23.91 14.96
N ASP A 54 -6.05 -24.81 13.99
CA ASP A 54 -4.72 -25.08 13.43
C ASP A 54 -4.26 -23.88 12.60
N LEU A 55 -3.36 -23.07 13.17
CA LEU A 55 -2.80 -21.90 12.52
C LEU A 55 -1.62 -22.24 11.59
N SER A 56 -1.15 -23.50 11.56
CA SER A 56 0.00 -23.89 10.74
C SER A 56 -0.24 -23.75 9.25
N SER A 57 -1.51 -23.79 8.81
CA SER A 57 -1.91 -23.57 7.42
C SER A 57 -2.28 -22.12 7.09
N VAL A 58 -2.31 -21.23 8.08
CA VAL A 58 -2.69 -19.82 7.87
C VAL A 58 -1.44 -19.04 7.46
N SER A 59 -1.33 -18.76 6.17
CA SER A 59 -0.18 -18.04 5.60
C SER A 59 -0.19 -16.56 6.00
N PRO A 60 1.00 -15.92 6.13
CA PRO A 60 1.09 -14.47 6.27
C PRO A 60 0.34 -13.72 5.16
N GLY A 61 -0.17 -12.54 5.48
CA GLY A 61 -0.76 -11.64 4.48
C GLY A 61 0.26 -10.73 3.83
N SER A 62 -0.25 -9.65 3.22
CA SER A 62 0.56 -8.61 2.58
C SER A 62 0.42 -7.24 3.28
N GLY A 63 -0.43 -7.14 4.30
CA GLY A 63 -0.64 -5.91 5.06
C GLY A 63 0.56 -5.54 5.93
N ALA A 64 0.66 -4.26 6.28
CA ALA A 64 1.65 -3.81 7.26
C ALA A 64 1.33 -4.40 8.66
N PRO A 65 2.33 -4.71 9.50
CA PRO A 65 2.14 -5.25 10.84
C PRO A 65 1.11 -4.50 11.70
N ASN A 66 1.11 -3.16 11.61
CA ASN A 66 0.21 -2.23 12.28
C ASN A 66 -0.80 -1.55 11.33
N GLY A 67 -1.00 -2.12 10.14
CA GLY A 67 -1.94 -1.62 9.15
C GLY A 67 -3.36 -2.16 9.35
N MET A 68 -4.28 -1.81 8.43
CA MET A 68 -5.69 -2.21 8.51
C MET A 68 -6.01 -3.55 7.83
N THR A 69 -5.13 -4.02 6.94
CA THR A 69 -5.29 -5.28 6.20
C THR A 69 -4.48 -6.42 6.81
N TYR A 70 -4.81 -7.67 6.47
CA TYR A 70 -4.20 -8.83 7.12
C TYR A 70 -2.67 -8.82 6.97
N PRO A 71 -1.92 -8.78 8.09
CA PRO A 71 -0.51 -8.40 8.04
C PRO A 71 0.41 -9.53 7.58
N ASN A 72 1.58 -9.16 7.06
CA ASN A 72 2.68 -10.09 6.79
C ASN A 72 3.40 -10.50 8.09
N LEU A 73 2.66 -11.11 9.00
CA LEU A 73 3.14 -11.63 10.27
C LEU A 73 2.80 -13.11 10.38
N ASP A 74 3.57 -13.81 11.22
CA ASP A 74 3.29 -15.20 11.55
C ASP A 74 1.97 -15.32 12.33
N ALA A 75 1.11 -16.24 11.91
CA ALA A 75 -0.23 -16.41 12.46
C ALA A 75 -0.22 -16.76 13.96
N ALA A 76 0.72 -17.60 14.41
CA ALA A 76 0.83 -17.95 15.82
C ALA A 76 1.34 -16.76 16.64
N LYS A 77 2.32 -16.01 16.14
CA LYS A 77 2.81 -14.80 16.82
C LYS A 77 1.75 -13.71 16.95
N MET A 78 0.87 -13.57 15.96
CA MET A 78 -0.26 -12.64 16.06
C MET A 78 -1.27 -13.10 17.12
N ALA A 79 -1.57 -14.40 17.17
CA ALA A 79 -2.46 -14.92 18.21
C ALA A 79 -1.87 -14.68 19.61
N ASP A 80 -0.59 -14.99 19.81
CA ASP A 80 0.12 -14.74 21.07
C ASP A 80 0.15 -13.25 21.44
N ALA A 81 0.30 -12.37 20.45
CA ALA A 81 0.29 -10.93 20.66
C ALA A 81 -1.07 -10.40 21.14
N ILE A 82 -2.17 -10.93 20.59
CA ILE A 82 -3.53 -10.60 21.01
C ILE A 82 -3.76 -11.07 22.45
N GLU A 83 -3.42 -12.32 22.78
CA GLU A 83 -3.58 -12.83 24.15
C GLU A 83 -2.75 -12.02 25.15
N LYS A 84 -1.52 -11.64 24.76
CA LYS A 84 -0.68 -10.78 25.59
C LYS A 84 -1.27 -9.38 25.78
N TYR A 85 -1.87 -8.79 24.74
CA TYR A 85 -2.54 -7.50 24.83
C TYR A 85 -3.75 -7.56 25.77
N ILE A 86 -4.57 -8.60 25.66
CA ILE A 86 -5.69 -8.85 26.58
C ILE A 86 -5.19 -9.01 28.01
N GLU A 87 -4.19 -9.87 28.25
CA GLU A 87 -3.62 -10.08 29.59
C GLU A 87 -3.06 -8.80 30.21
N THR A 88 -2.44 -7.95 29.39
CA THR A 88 -1.81 -6.70 29.85
C THR A 88 -2.84 -5.65 30.28
N HIS A 89 -3.94 -5.53 29.53
CA HIS A 89 -4.88 -4.42 29.70
C HIS A 89 -6.22 -4.79 30.35
N ALA A 90 -6.66 -6.05 30.21
CA ALA A 90 -7.91 -6.57 30.78
C ALA A 90 -7.81 -8.10 31.00
N PRO A 91 -7.07 -8.57 32.02
CA PRO A 91 -6.81 -9.99 32.24
C PRO A 91 -8.07 -10.84 32.50
N ASP A 92 -9.12 -10.20 33.01
CA ASP A 92 -10.44 -10.80 33.26
C ASP A 92 -11.39 -10.72 32.05
N SER A 93 -10.89 -10.26 30.89
CA SER A 93 -11.71 -10.11 29.69
C SER A 93 -12.26 -11.45 29.21
N PRO A 94 -13.55 -11.52 28.84
CA PRO A 94 -14.15 -12.72 28.25
C PRO A 94 -13.66 -13.00 26.82
N LEU A 95 -12.92 -12.07 26.19
CA LEU A 95 -12.28 -12.27 24.89
C LEU A 95 -11.01 -13.12 24.96
N LYS A 96 -10.52 -13.45 26.16
CA LYS A 96 -9.35 -14.31 26.35
C LYS A 96 -9.57 -15.68 25.69
N GLY A 97 -8.57 -16.18 24.95
CA GLY A 97 -8.64 -17.44 24.23
C GLY A 97 -9.33 -17.38 22.86
N THR A 98 -9.78 -16.21 22.41
CA THR A 98 -10.43 -16.05 21.08
C THR A 98 -9.44 -15.80 19.94
N SER A 99 -8.17 -15.52 20.25
CA SER A 99 -7.18 -15.04 19.29
C SER A 99 -7.03 -15.94 18.05
N GLN A 100 -6.94 -17.25 18.21
CA GLN A 100 -6.73 -18.18 17.09
C GLN A 100 -7.89 -18.16 16.09
N LYS A 101 -9.13 -18.08 16.59
CA LYS A 101 -10.33 -17.94 15.77
C LYS A 101 -10.32 -16.60 15.03
N ALA A 102 -9.98 -15.54 15.75
CA ALA A 102 -9.84 -14.22 15.16
C ALA A 102 -8.79 -14.18 14.04
N ILE A 103 -7.62 -14.81 14.22
CA ILE A 103 -6.59 -14.90 13.16
C ILE A 103 -7.15 -15.58 11.89
N ALA A 104 -7.87 -16.69 12.03
CA ALA A 104 -8.41 -17.43 10.90
C ALA A 104 -9.52 -16.65 10.18
N SER A 105 -10.43 -16.02 10.92
CA SER A 105 -11.52 -15.20 10.37
C SER A 105 -10.99 -13.93 9.70
N ALA A 106 -10.07 -13.22 10.36
CA ALA A 106 -9.45 -12.03 9.83
C ALA A 106 -8.69 -12.30 8.52
N LYS A 107 -8.07 -13.48 8.38
CA LYS A 107 -7.43 -13.90 7.12
C LYS A 107 -8.43 -13.98 5.98
N LYS A 108 -9.60 -14.59 6.21
CA LYS A 108 -10.66 -14.72 5.21
C LYS A 108 -11.19 -13.36 4.78
N ALA A 109 -11.34 -12.44 5.74
CA ALA A 109 -11.79 -11.08 5.50
C ALA A 109 -10.66 -10.12 5.06
N ASN A 110 -9.42 -10.59 4.90
CA ASN A 110 -8.24 -9.79 4.58
C ASN A 110 -8.01 -8.56 5.50
N ILE A 111 -8.41 -8.63 6.77
CA ILE A 111 -8.36 -7.51 7.72
C ILE A 111 -7.32 -7.77 8.81
N ASN A 112 -6.73 -6.74 9.41
CA ASN A 112 -5.78 -6.96 10.49
C ASN A 112 -6.51 -7.51 11.73
N PRO A 113 -6.14 -8.71 12.24
CA PRO A 113 -6.80 -9.29 13.40
C PRO A 113 -6.70 -8.44 14.67
N PHE A 114 -5.66 -7.60 14.79
CA PHE A 114 -5.49 -6.67 15.92
C PHE A 114 -6.61 -5.61 15.98
N LEU A 115 -7.25 -5.31 14.84
CA LEU A 115 -8.25 -4.24 14.76
C LEU A 115 -9.50 -4.53 15.61
N ALA A 116 -9.95 -5.80 15.65
CA ALA A 116 -11.08 -6.19 16.50
C ALA A 116 -10.80 -5.92 17.98
N TYR A 117 -9.57 -6.20 18.45
CA TYR A 117 -9.19 -6.02 19.84
C TYR A 117 -8.91 -4.55 20.18
N ALA A 118 -8.42 -3.76 19.22
CA ALA A 118 -8.37 -2.31 19.34
C ALA A 118 -9.78 -1.70 19.48
N HIS A 119 -10.74 -2.15 18.66
CA HIS A 119 -12.16 -1.77 18.79
C HIS A 119 -12.73 -2.18 20.13
N ALA A 120 -12.54 -3.44 20.53
CA ALA A 120 -13.03 -3.92 21.81
C ALA A 120 -12.46 -3.12 22.98
N MET A 121 -11.18 -2.72 22.91
CA MET A 121 -10.59 -1.82 23.90
C MET A 121 -11.26 -0.44 23.90
N MET A 122 -11.37 0.19 22.74
CA MET A 122 -11.96 1.53 22.61
C MET A 122 -13.42 1.59 23.05
N GLU A 123 -14.22 0.60 22.65
CA GLU A 123 -15.68 0.62 22.76
C GLU A 123 -16.21 0.01 24.06
N SER A 124 -15.40 -0.84 24.71
CA SER A 124 -15.84 -1.59 25.89
C SER A 124 -14.74 -1.98 26.88
N SER A 125 -13.51 -1.46 26.73
CA SER A 125 -12.35 -1.86 27.54
C SER A 125 -12.16 -3.39 27.50
N LEU A 126 -12.16 -3.97 26.30
CA LEU A 126 -12.12 -5.41 26.05
C LEU A 126 -13.27 -6.16 26.75
N ALA A 127 -14.49 -5.67 26.61
CA ALA A 127 -15.70 -6.22 27.23
C ALA A 127 -15.73 -6.22 28.76
N THR A 128 -14.92 -5.38 29.42
CA THR A 128 -14.89 -5.27 30.90
C THR A 128 -15.47 -3.96 31.44
N THR A 129 -15.91 -3.04 30.57
CA THR A 129 -16.43 -1.74 31.01
C THR A 129 -17.59 -1.87 32.01
N THR A 130 -17.54 -1.03 33.04
CA THR A 130 -18.59 -0.90 34.05
C THR A 130 -19.46 0.33 33.83
N VAL A 131 -19.39 0.97 32.66
CA VAL A 131 -20.22 2.12 32.30
C VAL A 131 -21.68 1.68 32.19
N GLU A 132 -22.56 2.28 32.99
CA GLU A 132 -24.00 1.98 33.01
C GLU A 132 -24.62 2.08 31.60
N GLY A 133 -25.37 1.06 31.22
CA GLY A 133 -25.93 0.88 29.88
C GLY A 133 -25.08 -0.06 29.03
N ALA A 134 -23.77 0.18 28.95
CA ALA A 134 -22.87 -0.62 28.12
C ALA A 134 -22.77 -2.10 28.55
N GLN A 135 -23.17 -2.45 29.77
CA GLN A 135 -23.17 -3.85 30.22
C GLN A 135 -24.22 -4.71 29.54
N ILE A 136 -25.36 -4.15 29.11
CA ILE A 136 -26.43 -4.95 28.48
C ILE A 136 -25.94 -5.49 27.13
N LYS A 137 -25.32 -4.65 26.31
CA LYS A 137 -24.72 -5.09 25.03
C LYS A 137 -23.57 -6.10 25.23
N LEU A 138 -22.90 -6.11 26.38
CA LEU A 138 -21.80 -7.04 26.67
C LEU A 138 -22.28 -8.37 27.25
N GLN A 139 -23.05 -8.32 28.34
CA GLN A 139 -23.51 -9.50 29.07
C GLN A 139 -24.61 -10.26 28.33
N GLN A 140 -25.42 -9.56 27.53
CA GLN A 140 -26.51 -10.18 26.77
C GLN A 140 -26.23 -10.21 25.26
N GLY A 141 -25.51 -9.21 24.75
CA GLY A 141 -25.20 -9.11 23.32
C GLY A 141 -23.88 -9.76 22.90
N HIS A 142 -22.97 -10.06 23.84
CA HIS A 142 -21.60 -10.48 23.56
C HIS A 142 -20.87 -9.58 22.54
N ASN A 143 -21.22 -8.29 22.52
CA ASN A 143 -20.77 -7.33 21.52
C ASN A 143 -19.76 -6.35 22.13
N ALA A 144 -18.49 -6.69 22.03
CA ALA A 144 -17.40 -5.87 22.52
C ALA A 144 -17.10 -4.64 21.63
N PHE A 145 -17.60 -4.63 20.39
CA PHE A 145 -17.02 -3.80 19.31
C PHE A 145 -17.89 -2.62 18.87
N GLY A 146 -19.09 -2.45 19.42
CA GLY A 146 -19.95 -1.32 19.08
C GLY A 146 -20.71 -1.47 17.75
N ARG A 147 -20.86 -2.69 17.22
CA ARG A 147 -21.67 -2.96 16.02
C ARG A 147 -23.16 -2.76 16.30
N THR A 148 -23.85 -1.97 15.48
CA THR A 148 -25.32 -1.88 15.49
C THR A 148 -25.98 -2.95 14.64
N ALA A 149 -27.15 -3.38 15.09
CA ALA A 149 -28.04 -4.25 14.33
C ALA A 149 -29.19 -3.47 13.68
N THR A 150 -29.69 -3.99 12.57
CA THR A 150 -31.02 -3.64 12.06
C THR A 150 -32.10 -4.42 12.80
N ASP A 151 -33.38 -4.03 12.64
CA ASP A 151 -34.52 -4.74 13.23
C ASP A 151 -34.63 -6.21 12.78
N SER A 152 -34.03 -6.54 11.63
CA SER A 152 -34.02 -7.91 11.08
C SER A 152 -32.87 -8.78 11.59
N GLN A 153 -31.92 -8.20 12.31
CA GLN A 153 -30.76 -8.89 12.86
C GLN A 153 -30.99 -9.23 14.35
N PRO A 154 -30.38 -10.31 14.87
CA PRO A 154 -30.35 -10.57 16.31
C PRO A 154 -29.78 -9.37 17.05
N HIS A 155 -30.52 -8.86 18.03
CA HIS A 155 -30.13 -7.64 18.74
C HIS A 155 -30.61 -7.59 20.19
N VAL A 156 -29.90 -6.78 20.98
CA VAL A 156 -30.35 -6.28 22.28
C VAL A 156 -30.59 -4.78 22.19
N VAL A 157 -31.62 -4.29 22.86
CA VAL A 157 -31.98 -2.86 22.85
C VAL A 157 -31.42 -2.19 24.09
N GLU A 158 -30.62 -1.15 23.91
CA GLU A 158 -30.06 -0.35 24.99
C GLU A 158 -29.87 1.10 24.50
N ALA A 159 -30.22 2.08 25.34
CA ALA A 159 -30.17 3.51 25.00
C ALA A 159 -30.87 3.87 23.67
N ASP A 160 -32.06 3.31 23.43
CA ASP A 160 -32.86 3.48 22.21
C ASP A 160 -32.14 3.05 20.91
N ARG A 161 -31.13 2.18 21.02
CA ARG A 161 -30.33 1.66 19.91
C ARG A 161 -30.32 0.13 19.90
N ASN A 162 -30.40 -0.45 18.71
CA ASN A 162 -30.25 -1.89 18.51
C ASN A 162 -28.76 -2.24 18.38
N TRP A 163 -28.25 -2.99 19.36
CA TRP A 163 -26.90 -3.54 19.34
C TRP A 163 -26.94 -4.97 18.84
N TYR A 164 -26.04 -5.33 17.93
CA TYR A 164 -25.97 -6.69 17.42
C TYR A 164 -25.65 -7.68 18.54
N MET A 165 -26.28 -8.85 18.50
CA MET A 165 -26.14 -9.93 19.48
C MET A 165 -25.53 -11.17 18.85
N TRP A 166 -24.42 -11.65 19.41
CA TRP A 166 -23.83 -12.96 19.09
C TRP A 166 -24.14 -14.00 20.17
N THR A 167 -24.05 -15.29 19.83
CA THR A 167 -24.25 -16.37 20.81
C THR A 167 -23.16 -16.47 21.86
N SER A 168 -21.95 -15.98 21.55
CA SER A 168 -20.82 -15.90 22.48
C SER A 168 -19.77 -14.89 22.01
N PHE A 169 -18.84 -14.52 22.90
CA PHE A 169 -17.68 -13.70 22.52
C PHE A 169 -16.76 -14.41 21.52
N GLU A 170 -16.64 -15.74 21.57
CA GLU A 170 -15.89 -16.52 20.57
C GLU A 170 -16.57 -16.43 19.19
N ALA A 171 -17.89 -16.61 19.13
CA ALA A 171 -18.65 -16.52 17.89
C ALA A 171 -18.61 -15.11 17.27
N SER A 172 -18.42 -14.08 18.09
CA SER A 172 -18.28 -12.70 17.59
C SER A 172 -17.04 -12.48 16.69
N VAL A 173 -16.05 -13.37 16.76
CA VAL A 173 -14.79 -13.32 15.97
C VAL A 173 -14.52 -14.60 15.17
N ASP A 174 -15.47 -15.53 15.13
CA ASP A 174 -15.36 -16.80 14.41
C ASP A 174 -16.34 -16.87 13.23
N ALA A 175 -15.86 -16.63 12.01
CA ALA A 175 -16.65 -16.78 10.80
C ALA A 175 -17.18 -18.22 10.58
N GLU A 176 -16.56 -19.21 11.24
CA GLU A 176 -16.99 -20.62 11.20
C GLU A 176 -17.88 -21.02 12.38
N ALA A 177 -18.30 -20.08 13.23
CA ALA A 177 -19.39 -20.34 14.16
C ALA A 177 -20.66 -20.71 13.37
N GLU A 178 -21.45 -21.64 13.87
CA GLU A 178 -22.61 -22.16 13.13
C GLU A 178 -23.60 -21.06 12.73
N GLU A 179 -23.75 -20.03 13.57
CA GLU A 179 -24.58 -18.85 13.29
C GLU A 179 -24.02 -17.95 12.17
N ASN A 180 -22.71 -18.03 11.88
CA ASN A 180 -22.02 -17.13 10.96
C ASN A 180 -21.80 -17.70 9.55
N LYS A 181 -21.85 -19.03 9.36
CA LYS A 181 -21.47 -19.70 8.09
C LYS A 181 -22.31 -19.33 6.86
N ASN A 182 -23.54 -18.87 7.05
CA ASN A 182 -24.50 -18.62 5.96
C ASN A 182 -24.92 -17.15 5.83
N VAL A 183 -24.11 -16.24 6.38
CA VAL A 183 -24.38 -14.80 6.35
C VAL A 183 -23.12 -14.06 5.91
N ASP A 184 -23.27 -13.12 4.96
CA ASP A 184 -22.15 -12.37 4.37
C ASP A 184 -21.40 -11.46 5.38
N SER A 185 -21.89 -11.35 6.62
CA SER A 185 -21.34 -10.50 7.70
C SER A 185 -21.63 -11.07 9.10
N GLY A 186 -21.40 -12.37 9.28
CA GLY A 186 -21.69 -13.08 10.52
C GLY A 186 -20.85 -12.64 11.71
N ASP A 187 -19.53 -12.76 11.59
CA ASP A 187 -18.58 -12.33 12.61
C ASP A 187 -18.17 -10.85 12.42
N TRP A 188 -17.44 -10.30 13.39
CA TRP A 188 -16.99 -8.91 13.33
C TRP A 188 -16.11 -8.63 12.11
N PHE A 189 -15.19 -9.52 11.75
CA PHE A 189 -14.25 -9.30 10.65
C PHE A 189 -14.93 -9.28 9.28
N SER A 190 -15.84 -10.23 9.02
CA SER A 190 -16.61 -10.23 7.76
C SER A 190 -17.52 -9.01 7.66
N TYR A 191 -18.16 -8.62 8.76
CA TYR A 191 -18.97 -7.40 8.80
C TYR A 191 -18.15 -6.15 8.50
N ASP A 192 -17.03 -5.97 9.20
CA ASP A 192 -16.23 -4.76 9.09
C ASP A 192 -15.68 -4.62 7.66
N ARG A 193 -15.20 -5.73 7.10
CA ARG A 193 -14.79 -5.81 5.71
C ARG A 193 -15.95 -5.50 4.75
N ALA A 194 -17.15 -6.02 4.98
CA ALA A 194 -18.29 -5.78 4.09
C ALA A 194 -18.76 -4.32 4.09
N VAL A 195 -18.71 -3.64 5.24
CA VAL A 195 -19.23 -2.28 5.40
C VAL A 195 -18.19 -1.21 5.09
N PHE A 196 -16.93 -1.47 5.44
CA PHE A 196 -15.83 -0.51 5.38
C PHE A 196 -14.72 -0.95 4.42
N SER A 197 -15.01 -1.79 3.42
CA SER A 197 -13.98 -2.36 2.54
C SER A 197 -13.04 -1.31 1.97
N ASP A 198 -13.60 -0.26 1.37
CA ASP A 198 -12.84 0.82 0.74
C ASP A 198 -12.00 1.57 1.78
N GLU A 199 -12.55 1.81 2.97
CA GLU A 199 -11.90 2.58 4.01
C GLU A 199 -10.81 1.79 4.75
N ILE A 200 -11.02 0.50 4.96
CA ILE A 200 -10.01 -0.43 5.48
C ILE A 200 -8.84 -0.51 4.51
N ASP A 201 -9.11 -0.59 3.20
CA ASP A 201 -8.06 -0.56 2.20
C ASP A 201 -7.36 0.80 2.15
N GLN A 202 -8.09 1.90 2.42
CA GLN A 202 -7.59 3.28 2.54
C GLN A 202 -6.78 3.61 3.80
N GLY A 203 -6.83 2.75 4.82
CA GLY A 203 -6.09 2.92 6.07
C GLY A 203 -6.89 3.61 7.18
N MET A 204 -6.30 3.64 8.38
CA MET A 204 -6.96 4.01 9.65
C MET A 204 -7.72 5.34 9.59
N THR A 205 -7.14 6.35 8.92
CA THR A 205 -7.77 7.68 8.81
C THR A 205 -9.08 7.62 8.03
N ALA A 206 -9.13 6.92 6.90
CA ALA A 206 -10.36 6.80 6.11
C ALA A 206 -11.41 5.99 6.88
N TYR A 207 -10.97 4.90 7.50
CA TYR A 207 -11.82 4.05 8.33
C TYR A 207 -12.44 4.84 9.48
N ALA A 208 -11.65 5.56 10.27
CA ALA A 208 -12.14 6.37 11.38
C ALA A 208 -13.05 7.52 10.91
N ASN A 209 -12.78 8.15 9.77
CA ASN A 209 -13.63 9.21 9.22
C ASN A 209 -15.02 8.73 8.79
N LYS A 210 -15.19 7.44 8.50
CA LYS A 210 -16.51 6.85 8.20
C LYS A 210 -17.14 6.20 9.42
N TYR A 211 -16.35 5.52 10.24
CA TYR A 211 -16.82 4.83 11.44
C TYR A 211 -17.19 5.80 12.56
N ALA A 212 -16.33 6.79 12.83
CA ALA A 212 -16.50 7.83 13.83
C ALA A 212 -16.27 9.22 13.21
N PRO A 213 -17.14 9.67 12.28
CA PRO A 213 -16.95 10.90 11.52
C PRO A 213 -16.82 12.14 12.43
N PRO A 214 -15.93 13.09 12.09
CA PRO A 214 -15.84 14.35 12.82
C PRO A 214 -17.10 15.18 12.56
N LYS A 215 -17.76 15.67 13.61
CA LYS A 215 -18.89 16.59 13.46
C LYS A 215 -18.42 18.03 13.22
N ASP A 216 -19.28 18.80 12.54
CA ASP A 216 -19.09 20.20 12.20
C ASP A 216 -18.47 20.99 13.38
N PRO A 217 -17.41 21.78 13.16
CA PRO A 217 -16.77 22.61 14.17
C PRO A 217 -17.72 23.48 15.01
N ALA A 218 -18.93 23.76 14.52
CA ALA A 218 -19.97 24.53 15.22
C ALA A 218 -20.62 23.81 16.42
N ASP A 219 -20.50 22.48 16.55
CA ASP A 219 -21.18 21.68 17.57
C ASP A 219 -20.24 21.16 18.69
N LYS A 220 -19.00 21.66 18.77
CA LYS A 220 -17.97 21.18 19.72
C LYS A 220 -18.37 21.22 21.20
N GLU A 221 -19.31 22.08 21.59
CA GLU A 221 -19.79 22.17 22.99
C GLU A 221 -20.89 21.15 23.35
N LYS A 222 -21.35 20.32 22.40
CA LYS A 222 -22.47 19.37 22.60
C LYS A 222 -22.07 17.88 22.63
N GLY A 223 -20.78 17.56 22.80
CA GLY A 223 -20.31 16.19 23.02
C GLY A 223 -20.25 15.31 21.76
N GLY A 224 -19.52 15.74 20.72
CA GLY A 224 -19.26 14.94 19.51
C GLY A 224 -18.01 14.04 19.61
N ASN A 225 -17.84 13.13 18.64
CA ASN A 225 -16.71 12.20 18.55
C ASN A 225 -15.41 12.92 18.19
N ASP A 226 -14.32 12.59 18.90
CA ASP A 226 -12.97 13.04 18.59
C ASP A 226 -12.28 12.03 17.66
N THR A 227 -12.44 12.22 16.34
CA THR A 227 -11.90 11.31 15.31
C THR A 227 -10.37 11.27 15.34
N GLU A 228 -9.70 12.37 15.68
CA GLU A 228 -8.23 12.39 15.77
C GLU A 228 -7.75 11.55 16.95
N ALA A 229 -8.38 11.69 18.12
CA ALA A 229 -8.10 10.83 19.27
C ALA A 229 -8.44 9.37 18.99
N TYR A 230 -9.52 9.11 18.23
CA TYR A 230 -9.89 7.76 17.80
C TYR A 230 -8.80 7.12 16.95
N ILE A 231 -8.32 7.83 15.93
CA ILE A 231 -7.22 7.38 15.06
C ILE A 231 -5.96 7.12 15.89
N ALA A 232 -5.58 8.05 16.76
CA ALA A 232 -4.37 7.94 17.58
C ALA A 232 -4.43 6.72 18.51
N PHE A 233 -5.58 6.50 19.16
CA PHE A 233 -5.79 5.35 20.02
C PHE A 233 -5.70 4.03 19.26
N MET A 234 -6.45 3.93 18.16
CA MET A 234 -6.52 2.71 17.36
C MET A 234 -5.15 2.37 16.77
N GLN A 235 -4.42 3.37 16.25
CA GLN A 235 -3.07 3.16 15.73
C GLN A 235 -2.10 2.75 16.84
N GLY A 236 -2.17 3.35 18.03
CA GLY A 236 -1.34 2.96 19.18
C GLY A 236 -1.57 1.51 19.62
N ALA A 237 -2.82 1.05 19.64
CA ALA A 237 -3.15 -0.34 19.96
C ALA A 237 -2.62 -1.32 18.90
N LEU A 238 -2.72 -0.97 17.61
CA LEU A 238 -2.15 -1.77 16.52
C LEU A 238 -0.62 -1.83 16.59
N ASP A 239 0.04 -0.72 16.90
CA ASP A 239 1.49 -0.66 17.07
C ASP A 239 1.98 -1.54 18.23
N GLU A 240 1.27 -1.51 19.36
CA GLU A 240 1.59 -2.32 20.54
C GLU A 240 1.45 -3.82 20.26
N MET A 241 0.31 -4.25 19.70
CA MET A 241 0.09 -5.66 19.34
C MET A 241 1.08 -6.13 18.26
N ALA A 242 1.37 -5.31 17.26
CA ALA A 242 2.39 -5.65 16.26
C ALA A 242 3.79 -5.77 16.89
N GLY A 243 4.12 -4.92 17.86
CA GLY A 243 5.33 -5.03 18.68
C GLY A 243 5.39 -6.34 19.47
N TYR A 244 4.29 -6.78 20.09
CA TYR A 244 4.22 -8.09 20.75
C TYR A 244 4.42 -9.26 19.79
N ALA A 245 3.97 -9.13 18.54
CA ALA A 245 4.22 -10.13 17.48
C ALA A 245 5.66 -10.12 16.94
N GLY A 246 6.53 -9.22 17.44
CA GLY A 246 7.94 -9.12 17.07
C GLY A 246 8.19 -8.26 15.84
N ALA A 247 7.24 -7.41 15.43
CA ALA A 247 7.44 -6.45 14.35
C ALA A 247 8.32 -5.27 14.81
N SER A 248 9.24 -4.83 13.96
CA SER A 248 9.96 -3.57 14.15
C SER A 248 9.07 -2.41 13.68
N ILE A 249 8.31 -1.83 14.61
CA ILE A 249 7.46 -0.67 14.36
C ILE A 249 8.27 0.60 14.60
N ALA A 250 8.34 1.48 13.59
CA ALA A 250 8.87 2.83 13.79
C ALA A 250 7.86 3.61 14.65
N THR A 251 8.16 3.78 15.94
CA THR A 251 7.28 4.46 16.89
C THR A 251 7.17 5.94 16.53
N ALA A 252 6.03 6.36 15.96
CA ALA A 252 5.73 7.75 15.73
C ALA A 252 5.25 8.39 17.06
N SER A 253 6.16 9.09 17.73
CA SER A 253 5.85 9.86 18.94
C SER A 253 4.83 10.97 18.64
N THR A 254 3.71 10.92 19.34
CA THR A 254 2.64 11.93 19.40
C THR A 254 3.12 13.28 19.94
N LEU A 255 2.89 14.38 19.21
CA LEU A 255 2.28 15.66 19.67
C LEU A 255 2.40 16.76 18.58
N PRO A 256 1.42 17.68 18.48
CA PRO A 256 1.17 18.51 17.31
C PRO A 256 2.02 19.78 17.32
N THR A 257 2.39 20.29 16.14
CA THR A 257 2.86 21.68 16.02
C THR A 257 2.29 22.34 14.77
N ALA A 258 1.75 23.53 15.01
CA ALA A 258 0.91 24.32 14.14
C ALA A 258 1.54 24.70 12.80
N SER A 259 0.70 24.69 11.77
CA SER A 259 0.97 25.25 10.45
C SER A 259 1.41 26.71 10.52
N SER A 260 2.56 27.00 9.93
CA SER A 260 2.84 28.31 9.36
C SER A 260 3.11 28.16 7.86
N SER A 261 2.32 28.88 7.09
CA SER A 261 2.30 28.94 5.64
C SER A 261 3.59 29.53 5.07
N ALA A 262 4.26 28.79 4.20
CA ALA A 262 5.23 29.33 3.26
C ALA A 262 5.04 28.66 1.89
N SER A 263 4.89 29.50 0.88
CA SER A 263 4.51 29.23 -0.51
C SER A 263 5.37 28.15 -1.17
N THR A 264 4.75 27.02 -1.55
CA THR A 264 5.38 25.95 -2.36
C THR A 264 4.99 26.10 -3.83
N THR A 265 5.99 26.11 -4.70
CA THR A 265 5.81 25.90 -6.14
C THR A 265 5.79 24.39 -6.37
N ASN A 266 4.58 23.85 -6.58
CA ASN A 266 4.27 22.41 -6.56
C ASN A 266 4.75 21.67 -7.83
N CYS A 267 5.52 20.59 -7.66
CA CYS A 267 5.69 19.53 -8.68
C CYS A 267 4.82 18.29 -8.40
N CYS A 268 4.01 18.32 -7.35
CA CYS A 268 2.94 17.34 -7.11
C CYS A 268 1.66 18.12 -6.86
N ALA A 269 0.90 18.36 -7.91
CA ALA A 269 -0.50 18.67 -7.75
C ALA A 269 -1.21 17.37 -7.33
N THR A 270 -1.54 17.27 -6.05
CA THR A 270 -2.56 16.32 -5.60
C THR A 270 -3.86 16.65 -6.34
N PRO A 271 -4.61 15.67 -6.88
CA PRO A 271 -5.99 15.90 -7.26
C PRO A 271 -6.78 16.28 -6.01
N THR A 272 -7.27 17.52 -5.95
CA THR A 272 -8.14 17.98 -4.86
C THR A 272 -9.52 17.31 -4.90
N LYS A 273 -9.79 16.48 -5.92
CA LYS A 273 -10.92 15.56 -6.05
C LYS A 273 -10.37 14.15 -6.30
N GLY A 274 -10.67 13.21 -5.41
CA GLY A 274 -10.17 11.84 -5.46
C GLY A 274 -10.34 11.20 -6.85
N GLY A 275 -9.27 10.59 -7.34
CA GLY A 275 -9.28 9.80 -8.56
C GLY A 275 -8.21 8.72 -8.53
N GLY A 276 -8.35 7.72 -9.40
CA GLY A 276 -7.63 6.45 -9.37
C GLY A 276 -6.11 6.62 -9.39
N VAL A 277 -5.40 5.87 -8.54
CA VAL A 277 -3.93 5.92 -8.46
C VAL A 277 -3.33 4.98 -9.50
N VAL A 278 -2.43 5.49 -10.34
CA VAL A 278 -1.63 4.68 -11.28
C VAL A 278 -0.30 4.36 -10.61
N LYS A 279 -0.04 3.07 -10.34
CA LYS A 279 1.29 2.61 -9.89
C LYS A 279 2.24 2.60 -11.08
N MET A 280 3.22 3.50 -11.07
CA MET A 280 4.30 3.49 -12.06
C MET A 280 5.18 2.25 -11.87
N LEU A 281 5.35 1.45 -12.93
CA LEU A 281 6.18 0.25 -12.98
C LEU A 281 7.45 0.51 -13.81
N SER A 282 8.23 -0.53 -14.12
CA SER A 282 9.58 -0.41 -14.71
C SER A 282 9.62 0.37 -16.01
N ASP A 283 8.57 0.23 -16.82
CA ASP A 283 8.41 0.91 -18.09
C ASP A 283 6.93 1.28 -18.33
N ASN A 284 6.67 2.13 -19.31
CA ASN A 284 5.33 2.60 -19.64
C ASN A 284 4.39 1.45 -20.09
N PRO A 285 4.83 0.49 -20.93
CA PRO A 285 4.01 -0.70 -21.25
C PRO A 285 3.62 -1.51 -20.01
N GLU A 286 4.54 -1.76 -19.09
CA GLU A 286 4.27 -2.49 -17.85
C GLU A 286 3.33 -1.70 -16.94
N THR A 287 3.54 -0.38 -16.81
CA THR A 287 2.65 0.53 -16.08
C THR A 287 1.23 0.47 -16.63
N ALA A 288 1.08 0.52 -17.95
CA ALA A 288 -0.21 0.43 -18.62
C ALA A 288 -0.88 -0.94 -18.38
N LEU A 289 -0.13 -2.04 -18.48
CA LEU A 289 -0.61 -3.39 -18.18
C LEU A 289 -1.10 -3.51 -16.73
N GLY A 290 -0.26 -3.10 -15.77
CA GLY A 290 -0.57 -3.19 -14.35
C GLY A 290 -1.77 -2.33 -13.96
N TYR A 291 -1.86 -1.11 -14.52
CA TYR A 291 -3.01 -0.25 -14.29
C TYR A 291 -4.29 -0.84 -14.91
N LEU A 292 -4.30 -1.26 -16.16
CA LEU A 292 -5.50 -1.82 -16.81
C LEU A 292 -5.98 -3.13 -16.16
N MET A 293 -5.07 -3.94 -15.60
CA MET A 293 -5.40 -5.15 -14.83
C MET A 293 -5.95 -4.84 -13.43
N SER A 294 -5.63 -3.68 -12.86
CA SER A 294 -6.08 -3.27 -11.53
C SER A 294 -7.29 -2.33 -11.55
N ALA A 295 -7.45 -1.57 -12.63
CA ALA A 295 -8.50 -0.59 -12.81
C ALA A 295 -9.88 -1.26 -13.01
N GLY A 296 -10.85 -0.81 -12.21
CA GLY A 296 -12.27 -0.98 -12.45
C GLY A 296 -13.09 -1.33 -11.22
N ASN A 297 -14.35 -0.90 -11.23
CA ASN A 297 -15.27 -1.03 -10.08
C ASN A 297 -16.00 -2.40 -10.05
N GLY A 298 -15.39 -3.43 -10.64
CA GLY A 298 -16.01 -4.72 -10.90
C GLY A 298 -15.06 -5.72 -11.57
N THR A 299 -15.49 -6.36 -12.67
CA THR A 299 -14.68 -7.35 -13.38
C THR A 299 -13.42 -6.73 -13.99
N LYS A 300 -12.26 -7.09 -13.45
CA LYS A 300 -10.94 -6.64 -13.90
C LYS A 300 -10.54 -7.28 -15.23
N LEU A 301 -9.66 -6.64 -15.98
CA LEU A 301 -9.06 -7.25 -17.17
C LEU A 301 -8.01 -8.30 -16.78
N THR A 302 -7.99 -9.40 -17.52
CA THR A 302 -6.89 -10.36 -17.44
C THR A 302 -5.64 -9.79 -18.11
N LEU A 303 -4.47 -10.38 -17.85
CA LEU A 303 -3.23 -10.01 -18.54
C LEU A 303 -3.36 -10.10 -20.07
N ALA A 304 -4.03 -11.13 -20.59
CA ALA A 304 -4.28 -11.27 -22.03
C ALA A 304 -5.08 -10.08 -22.57
N GLN A 305 -6.15 -9.71 -21.88
CA GLN A 305 -7.03 -8.60 -22.26
C GLN A 305 -6.31 -7.24 -22.18
N ALA A 306 -5.58 -6.98 -21.10
CA ALA A 306 -4.77 -5.79 -20.94
C ALA A 306 -3.66 -5.71 -22.00
N ALA A 307 -2.99 -6.83 -22.31
CA ALA A 307 -1.98 -6.90 -23.36
C ALA A 307 -2.55 -6.60 -24.75
N GLY A 308 -3.80 -6.99 -25.03
CA GLY A 308 -4.51 -6.60 -26.25
C GLY A 308 -4.68 -5.09 -26.40
N VAL A 309 -5.03 -4.41 -25.30
CA VAL A 309 -5.17 -2.94 -25.27
C VAL A 309 -3.81 -2.27 -25.43
N VAL A 310 -2.81 -2.65 -24.63
CA VAL A 310 -1.46 -2.04 -24.68
C VAL A 310 -0.75 -2.31 -26.00
N GLY A 311 -0.99 -3.47 -26.63
CA GLY A 311 -0.45 -3.78 -27.96
C GLY A 311 -0.95 -2.83 -29.06
N ASN A 312 -2.17 -2.29 -28.91
CA ASN A 312 -2.69 -1.21 -29.77
C ASN A 312 -2.00 0.12 -29.45
N LEU A 313 -1.91 0.49 -28.17
CA LEU A 313 -1.22 1.72 -27.75
C LEU A 313 0.22 1.78 -28.26
N GLN A 314 0.91 0.64 -28.34
CA GLN A 314 2.26 0.57 -28.89
C GLN A 314 2.37 0.90 -30.39
N VAL A 315 1.30 0.67 -31.16
CA VAL A 315 1.23 1.09 -32.56
C VAL A 315 0.94 2.59 -32.65
N GLU A 316 0.05 3.10 -31.79
CA GLU A 316 -0.33 4.50 -31.75
C GLU A 316 0.78 5.43 -31.23
N SER A 317 1.57 4.97 -30.27
CA SER A 317 2.46 5.83 -29.48
C SER A 317 3.87 5.28 -29.28
N SER A 318 4.33 4.44 -30.21
CA SER A 318 5.63 3.73 -30.19
C SER A 318 5.69 2.54 -29.24
N PRO A 319 6.68 1.64 -29.38
CA PRO A 319 6.86 0.49 -28.48
C PRO A 319 6.92 0.83 -26.99
N ASN A 320 7.28 2.08 -26.64
CA ASN A 320 7.37 2.55 -25.26
C ASN A 320 6.12 3.29 -24.77
N VAL A 321 4.99 3.28 -25.49
CA VAL A 321 3.74 3.91 -25.05
C VAL A 321 3.98 5.36 -24.59
N ASP A 322 4.41 6.21 -25.53
CA ASP A 322 4.84 7.58 -25.26
C ASP A 322 3.62 8.51 -25.10
N PRO A 323 3.38 9.10 -23.91
CA PRO A 323 2.25 10.00 -23.71
C PRO A 323 2.38 11.33 -24.46
N ARG A 324 3.54 11.62 -25.06
CA ARG A 324 3.76 12.80 -25.92
C ARG A 324 3.75 12.47 -27.41
N ALA A 325 3.44 11.23 -27.80
CA ALA A 325 3.33 10.84 -29.20
C ALA A 325 2.31 11.73 -29.93
N SER A 326 2.68 12.24 -31.11
CA SER A 326 1.79 13.02 -31.96
C SER A 326 2.10 12.83 -33.43
N ASN A 327 1.05 12.69 -34.23
CA ASN A 327 1.12 12.72 -35.69
C ASN A 327 0.70 14.07 -36.31
N GLY A 328 0.53 15.10 -35.46
CA GLY A 328 0.10 16.45 -35.84
C GLY A 328 -1.42 16.69 -35.81
N THR A 329 -2.23 15.63 -35.82
CA THR A 329 -3.71 15.71 -35.70
C THR A 329 -4.28 14.83 -34.59
N HIS A 330 -3.45 13.95 -34.03
CA HIS A 330 -3.77 13.07 -32.92
C HIS A 330 -2.62 13.11 -31.91
N ILE A 331 -2.94 12.97 -30.62
CA ILE A 331 -1.98 13.14 -29.51
C ILE A 331 -2.19 12.07 -28.44
N GLY A 332 -1.11 11.65 -27.78
CA GLY A 332 -1.14 10.78 -26.60
C GLY A 332 -1.05 9.29 -26.91
N ILE A 333 -1.08 8.48 -25.85
CA ILE A 333 -0.85 7.03 -25.91
C ILE A 333 -1.82 6.28 -26.84
N ALA A 334 -3.04 6.80 -27.01
CA ALA A 334 -4.08 6.23 -27.86
C ALA A 334 -4.40 7.11 -29.07
N GLN A 335 -3.51 8.04 -29.42
CA GLN A 335 -3.69 9.00 -30.53
C GLN A 335 -5.11 9.58 -30.56
N TRP A 336 -5.52 10.24 -29.47
CA TRP A 336 -6.81 10.92 -29.42
C TRP A 336 -6.85 12.05 -30.47
N ASP A 337 -7.91 12.07 -31.28
CA ASP A 337 -8.17 13.17 -32.23
C ASP A 337 -8.34 14.52 -31.50
N ASP A 338 -8.31 15.62 -32.26
CA ASP A 338 -8.43 16.98 -31.72
C ASP A 338 -9.59 17.17 -30.73
N ASN A 339 -10.74 16.52 -30.95
CA ASN A 339 -11.89 16.66 -30.07
C ASN A 339 -11.71 15.81 -28.81
N ARG A 340 -11.31 14.54 -28.93
CA ARG A 340 -11.08 13.65 -27.79
C ARG A 340 -9.91 14.10 -26.92
N TRP A 341 -8.90 14.74 -27.51
CA TRP A 341 -7.80 15.35 -26.76
C TRP A 341 -8.26 16.61 -26.00
N ASN A 342 -8.77 17.61 -26.72
CA ASN A 342 -9.07 18.92 -26.09
C ASN A 342 -10.33 18.90 -25.20
N ASN A 343 -11.37 18.16 -25.61
CA ASN A 343 -12.62 18.05 -24.83
C ASN A 343 -12.68 16.81 -23.93
N GLY A 344 -11.71 15.91 -24.04
CA GLY A 344 -11.58 14.72 -23.21
C GLY A 344 -10.37 14.81 -22.30
N VAL A 345 -9.20 14.39 -22.79
CA VAL A 345 -7.95 14.28 -22.00
C VAL A 345 -7.60 15.58 -21.28
N VAL A 346 -7.61 16.72 -21.96
CA VAL A 346 -7.25 18.03 -21.38
C VAL A 346 -8.24 18.46 -20.29
N LYS A 347 -9.54 18.21 -20.48
CA LYS A 347 -10.57 18.55 -19.48
C LYS A 347 -10.52 17.61 -18.29
N PHE A 348 -10.37 16.31 -18.54
CA PHE A 348 -10.16 15.32 -17.51
C PHE A 348 -8.91 15.63 -16.68
N ALA A 349 -7.80 15.97 -17.33
CA ALA A 349 -6.58 16.39 -16.66
C ALA A 349 -6.81 17.62 -15.77
N ALA A 350 -7.52 18.63 -16.28
CA ALA A 350 -7.86 19.82 -15.50
C ALA A 350 -8.73 19.50 -14.28
N ASP A 351 -9.74 18.64 -14.43
CA ASP A 351 -10.63 18.22 -13.33
C ASP A 351 -9.90 17.38 -12.28
N MET A 352 -8.89 16.63 -12.71
CA MET A 352 -8.00 15.82 -11.87
C MET A 352 -6.75 16.58 -11.39
N ASN A 353 -6.64 17.88 -11.70
CA ASN A 353 -5.51 18.74 -11.35
C ASN A 353 -4.15 18.19 -11.81
N GLY A 354 -4.08 17.57 -13.00
CA GLY A 354 -2.88 16.95 -13.58
C GLY A 354 -2.51 17.48 -14.97
N ASP A 355 -1.38 17.01 -15.52
CA ASP A 355 -0.92 17.35 -16.87
C ASP A 355 -1.53 16.37 -17.90
N PRO A 356 -2.17 16.84 -18.99
CA PRO A 356 -2.64 15.97 -20.06
C PRO A 356 -1.54 15.14 -20.73
N TYR A 357 -0.26 15.52 -20.61
CA TYR A 357 0.90 14.76 -21.10
C TYR A 357 1.47 13.74 -20.10
N ASP A 358 0.88 13.62 -18.91
CA ASP A 358 1.27 12.58 -17.95
C ASP A 358 0.64 11.23 -18.32
N LEU A 359 1.47 10.19 -18.34
CA LEU A 359 1.03 8.82 -18.61
C LEU A 359 -0.10 8.38 -17.65
N ALA A 360 0.01 8.75 -16.38
CA ALA A 360 -1.00 8.41 -15.37
C ALA A 360 -2.37 9.04 -15.68
N ILE A 361 -2.38 10.30 -16.12
CA ILE A 361 -3.61 11.01 -16.50
C ILE A 361 -4.23 10.38 -17.75
N GLN A 362 -3.41 10.09 -18.76
CA GLN A 362 -3.86 9.46 -19.99
C GLN A 362 -4.39 8.04 -19.77
N LEU A 363 -3.77 7.25 -18.89
CA LEU A 363 -4.24 5.91 -18.53
C LEU A 363 -5.56 5.95 -17.76
N ARG A 364 -5.72 6.87 -16.80
CA ARG A 364 -6.98 7.07 -16.07
C ARG A 364 -8.12 7.50 -17.00
N TYR A 365 -7.82 8.44 -17.89
CA TYR A 365 -8.78 8.85 -18.92
C TYR A 365 -9.15 7.68 -19.84
N LEU A 366 -8.17 6.91 -20.31
CA LEU A 366 -8.39 5.71 -21.12
C LEU A 366 -9.30 4.69 -20.41
N ALA A 367 -9.04 4.40 -19.12
CA ALA A 367 -9.84 3.46 -18.34
C ALA A 367 -11.29 3.93 -18.15
N TRP A 368 -11.51 5.20 -17.84
CA TRP A 368 -12.86 5.78 -17.80
C TRP A 368 -13.52 5.73 -19.18
N GLU A 369 -12.80 6.12 -20.24
CA GLU A 369 -13.34 6.20 -21.59
C GLU A 369 -13.75 4.81 -22.11
N MET A 370 -13.00 3.76 -21.78
CA MET A 370 -13.35 2.39 -22.13
C MET A 370 -14.53 1.83 -21.31
N GLY A 371 -14.90 2.46 -20.20
CA GLY A 371 -15.89 1.96 -19.24
C GLY A 371 -15.32 0.98 -18.20
N LEU A 372 -14.01 1.00 -17.95
CA LEU A 372 -13.40 0.26 -16.84
C LEU A 372 -13.72 0.92 -15.50
N THR A 373 -13.66 2.24 -15.41
CA THR A 373 -13.91 3.03 -14.19
C THR A 373 -15.04 4.03 -14.40
N ASP A 374 -15.64 4.52 -13.31
CA ASP A 374 -16.62 5.61 -13.30
C ASP A 374 -16.01 6.94 -12.84
N GLU A 375 -14.69 7.09 -13.00
CA GLU A 375 -13.90 8.14 -12.38
C GLU A 375 -14.34 9.57 -12.78
N TRP A 376 -14.85 9.74 -14.01
CA TRP A 376 -15.44 10.98 -14.50
C TRP A 376 -16.97 10.85 -14.66
N LYS A 377 -17.64 10.42 -13.60
CA LYS A 377 -19.07 10.02 -13.53
C LYS A 377 -20.10 10.99 -14.13
N ASP A 378 -19.83 12.29 -14.10
CA ASP A 378 -20.75 13.31 -14.64
C ASP A 378 -20.58 13.53 -16.15
N HIS A 379 -19.71 12.74 -16.79
CA HIS A 379 -19.39 12.82 -18.21
C HIS A 379 -19.77 11.49 -18.90
N PRO A 380 -20.52 11.54 -20.02
CA PRO A 380 -20.81 10.35 -20.79
C PRO A 380 -19.59 9.96 -21.65
N SER A 381 -19.12 8.71 -21.55
CA SER A 381 -18.14 8.18 -22.49
C SER A 381 -18.81 7.71 -23.78
N THR A 382 -18.24 8.06 -24.93
CA THR A 382 -18.63 7.54 -26.26
C THR A 382 -18.13 6.12 -26.52
N ASN A 383 -17.26 5.60 -25.65
CA ASN A 383 -16.59 4.31 -25.78
C ASN A 383 -16.81 3.38 -24.56
N GLY A 384 -17.79 3.68 -23.69
CA GLY A 384 -18.01 2.96 -22.43
C GLY A 384 -18.36 1.46 -22.55
N GLY A 385 -18.64 0.93 -23.75
CA GLY A 385 -18.85 -0.50 -24.01
C GLY A 385 -17.59 -1.26 -24.45
N VAL A 386 -16.46 -0.57 -24.64
CA VAL A 386 -15.20 -1.18 -25.11
C VAL A 386 -14.66 -2.18 -24.09
N ALA A 387 -14.71 -1.84 -22.79
CA ALA A 387 -14.25 -2.73 -21.73
C ALA A 387 -14.99 -4.07 -21.73
N ASP A 388 -16.31 -4.06 -21.93
CA ASP A 388 -17.12 -5.28 -21.98
C ASP A 388 -16.79 -6.14 -23.22
N ALA A 389 -16.57 -5.49 -24.37
CA ALA A 389 -16.14 -6.18 -25.58
C ALA A 389 -14.77 -6.83 -25.39
N VAL A 390 -13.82 -6.14 -24.77
CA VAL A 390 -12.49 -6.68 -24.46
C VAL A 390 -12.59 -7.83 -23.44
N ARG A 391 -13.43 -7.72 -22.40
CA ARG A 391 -13.66 -8.77 -21.41
C ARG A 391 -14.22 -10.07 -22.01
N ALA A 392 -14.92 -9.99 -23.14
CA ALA A 392 -15.46 -11.16 -23.84
C ALA A 392 -14.40 -11.98 -24.61
N THR A 393 -13.16 -11.49 -24.70
CA THR A 393 -12.06 -12.16 -25.40
C THR A 393 -11.21 -13.03 -24.46
N SER A 394 -10.53 -14.04 -25.01
CA SER A 394 -9.71 -14.97 -24.22
C SER A 394 -8.21 -14.86 -24.51
N THR A 395 -7.83 -14.41 -25.71
CA THR A 395 -6.42 -14.30 -26.11
C THR A 395 -5.98 -12.84 -26.29
N PRO A 396 -4.69 -12.53 -26.11
CA PRO A 396 -4.20 -11.16 -26.31
C PRO A 396 -4.39 -10.67 -27.74
N GLU A 397 -4.32 -11.56 -28.73
CA GLU A 397 -4.56 -11.25 -30.13
C GLU A 397 -6.03 -10.93 -30.43
N GLU A 398 -6.99 -11.66 -29.83
CA GLU A 398 -8.42 -11.35 -29.94
C GLU A 398 -8.75 -10.02 -29.26
N ALA A 399 -8.21 -9.79 -28.07
CA ALA A 399 -8.36 -8.52 -27.34
C ALA A 399 -7.82 -7.34 -28.16
N ALA A 400 -6.69 -7.52 -28.85
CA ALA A 400 -6.12 -6.51 -29.73
C ALA A 400 -7.03 -6.18 -30.93
N VAL A 401 -7.66 -7.20 -31.53
CA VAL A 401 -8.62 -7.02 -32.65
C VAL A 401 -9.87 -6.31 -32.16
N VAL A 402 -10.41 -6.71 -31.01
CA VAL A 402 -11.63 -6.10 -30.47
C VAL A 402 -11.38 -4.64 -30.08
N PHE A 403 -10.24 -4.34 -29.45
CA PHE A 403 -9.89 -2.96 -29.11
C PHE A 403 -9.69 -2.10 -30.36
N GLU A 404 -9.04 -2.62 -31.40
CA GLU A 404 -8.91 -1.93 -32.69
C GLU A 404 -10.30 -1.64 -33.31
N ALA A 405 -11.19 -2.64 -33.34
CA ALA A 405 -12.50 -2.49 -33.97
C ALA A 405 -13.47 -1.59 -33.18
N THR A 406 -13.30 -1.47 -31.87
CA THR A 406 -14.27 -0.80 -30.99
C THR A 406 -13.80 0.57 -30.49
N PHE A 407 -12.50 0.74 -30.23
CA PHE A 407 -11.89 1.98 -29.72
C PHE A 407 -11.13 2.75 -30.81
N GLU A 408 -10.12 2.14 -31.45
CA GLU A 408 -9.25 2.84 -32.42
C GLU A 408 -9.94 3.11 -33.76
N ARG A 409 -10.72 2.14 -34.25
CA ARG A 409 -11.47 2.15 -35.52
C ARG A 409 -10.60 2.57 -36.71
N SER A 410 -9.36 2.10 -36.76
CA SER A 410 -8.38 2.44 -37.79
C SER A 410 -8.65 1.79 -39.16
N GLY A 411 -9.72 0.98 -39.25
CA GLY A 411 -10.06 0.21 -40.45
C GLY A 411 -9.20 -1.03 -40.62
N GLY A 412 -8.63 -1.56 -39.53
CA GLY A 412 -7.72 -2.70 -39.54
C GLY A 412 -6.27 -2.35 -39.86
N SER A 413 -5.89 -1.07 -39.79
CA SER A 413 -4.52 -0.63 -40.03
C SER A 413 -3.56 -1.26 -39.02
N ALA A 414 -2.46 -1.82 -39.51
CA ALA A 414 -1.43 -2.49 -38.72
C ALA A 414 -1.96 -3.60 -37.79
N LEU A 415 -3.11 -4.24 -38.11
CA LEU A 415 -3.73 -5.25 -37.26
C LEU A 415 -2.79 -6.40 -36.89
N SER A 416 -2.01 -6.90 -37.84
CA SER A 416 -1.00 -7.95 -37.58
C SER A 416 0.08 -7.48 -36.61
N GLN A 417 0.48 -6.21 -36.65
CA GLN A 417 1.44 -5.64 -35.70
C GLN A 417 0.83 -5.49 -34.31
N ARG A 418 -0.43 -5.04 -34.21
CA ARG A 418 -1.17 -4.92 -32.93
C ARG A 418 -1.29 -6.27 -32.24
N GLN A 419 -1.64 -7.32 -32.98
CA GLN A 419 -1.70 -8.70 -32.48
C GLN A 419 -0.31 -9.20 -32.06
N SER A 420 0.73 -8.95 -32.87
CA SER A 420 2.11 -9.34 -32.53
C SER A 420 2.61 -8.64 -31.27
N ASN A 421 2.31 -7.35 -31.09
CA ASN A 421 2.66 -6.58 -29.91
C ASN A 421 1.95 -7.13 -28.66
N ALA A 422 0.64 -7.35 -28.75
CA ALA A 422 -0.16 -7.92 -27.66
C ALA A 422 0.36 -9.30 -27.24
N LYS A 423 0.67 -10.17 -28.21
CA LYS A 423 1.28 -11.48 -27.94
C LYS A 423 2.64 -11.34 -27.25
N ALA A 424 3.50 -10.44 -27.74
CA ALA A 424 4.83 -10.23 -27.17
C ALA A 424 4.77 -9.72 -25.72
N LEU A 425 3.84 -8.81 -25.43
CA LEU A 425 3.58 -8.33 -24.06
C LEU A 425 3.07 -9.46 -23.16
N TYR A 426 2.09 -10.23 -23.62
CA TYR A 426 1.58 -11.38 -22.85
C TYR A 426 2.69 -12.40 -22.57
N ASP A 427 3.47 -12.79 -23.59
CA ASP A 427 4.57 -13.74 -23.43
C ASP A 427 5.68 -13.23 -22.51
N LYS A 428 5.97 -11.91 -22.55
CA LYS A 428 6.95 -11.26 -21.65
C LYS A 428 6.50 -11.29 -20.19
N TYR A 429 5.19 -11.20 -19.94
CA TYR A 429 4.66 -10.90 -18.61
C TYR A 429 3.77 -11.99 -17.98
N LYS A 430 3.44 -13.07 -18.69
CA LYS A 430 2.59 -14.16 -18.17
C LYS A 430 3.13 -14.84 -16.92
N ASP A 431 4.44 -14.80 -16.72
CA ASP A 431 5.13 -15.35 -15.55
C ASP A 431 5.67 -14.23 -14.64
N SER A 432 5.31 -12.97 -14.88
CA SER A 432 5.81 -11.82 -14.11
C SER A 432 5.12 -11.72 -12.75
N SER A 433 5.92 -11.88 -11.69
CA SER A 433 5.46 -11.64 -10.32
C SER A 433 5.00 -10.19 -10.08
N ALA A 434 5.53 -9.23 -10.84
CA ALA A 434 5.17 -7.82 -10.74
C ALA A 434 3.72 -7.57 -11.22
N LEU A 435 3.26 -8.30 -12.24
CA LEU A 435 1.90 -8.18 -12.80
C LEU A 435 0.92 -9.22 -12.25
N SER A 436 1.40 -10.37 -11.75
CA SER A 436 0.56 -11.27 -10.93
C SER A 436 0.21 -10.66 -9.56
N SER A 437 0.94 -9.60 -9.16
CA SER A 437 0.71 -8.81 -7.95
C SER A 437 -0.13 -7.54 -8.18
N SER A 438 -0.78 -7.36 -9.33
CA SER A 438 -1.70 -6.24 -9.58
C SER A 438 -3.04 -6.39 -8.83
N GLY A 439 -2.97 -6.67 -7.53
CA GLY A 439 -3.94 -6.21 -6.55
C GLY A 439 -3.74 -4.71 -6.35
N ALA A 440 -4.83 -3.97 -6.22
CA ALA A 440 -4.80 -2.53 -5.99
C ALA A 440 -3.85 -2.20 -4.83
N ALA A 441 -2.93 -1.25 -5.06
CA ALA A 441 -2.08 -0.72 -4.02
C ALA A 441 -2.92 0.13 -3.05
N LEU A 442 -2.77 -0.17 -1.77
CA LEU A 442 -3.32 0.52 -0.60
C LEU A 442 -2.87 2.00 -0.54
N PRO A 443 -3.68 2.90 0.05
CA PRO A 443 -3.26 4.22 0.50
C PRO A 443 -2.53 4.17 1.84
N GLY A 444 -1.35 4.80 1.86
CA GLY A 444 -0.95 5.69 2.94
C GLY A 444 -0.27 5.11 4.17
N THR A 445 0.97 4.60 4.05
CA THR A 445 2.09 5.15 4.84
C THR A 445 3.35 5.20 3.98
N SER A 446 4.05 6.34 4.05
CA SER A 446 5.42 6.64 3.59
C SER A 446 5.93 5.87 2.35
N ALA A 447 6.08 6.61 1.25
CA ALA A 447 6.74 6.20 0.01
C ALA A 447 7.92 5.24 0.24
N ALA A 448 7.65 3.94 0.06
CA ALA A 448 8.66 2.91 -0.12
C ALA A 448 8.63 2.55 -1.62
N CYS A 449 9.41 3.29 -2.39
CA CYS A 449 9.82 2.84 -3.72
C CYS A 449 10.59 1.53 -3.53
N SER A 450 10.09 0.41 -4.05
CA SER A 450 10.83 -0.84 -4.31
C SER A 450 9.93 -1.80 -5.10
N SER A 451 10.30 -2.37 -6.25
CA SER A 451 11.51 -2.27 -7.05
C SER A 451 11.21 -2.82 -8.45
N GLY A 452 11.83 -2.22 -9.47
CA GLY A 452 12.30 -2.91 -10.66
C GLY A 452 13.77 -2.56 -10.84
N SER A 453 14.66 -3.53 -10.62
CA SER A 453 16.14 -3.45 -10.55
C SER A 453 16.72 -2.94 -9.21
N GLY A 454 17.19 -3.90 -8.40
CA GLY A 454 17.64 -3.77 -7.01
C GLY A 454 18.93 -2.96 -6.79
N GLY A 455 18.89 -1.67 -7.11
CA GLY A 455 19.93 -0.71 -6.75
C GLY A 455 19.40 0.68 -6.47
N SER A 456 18.39 1.17 -7.20
CA SER A 456 17.90 2.55 -7.08
C SER A 456 17.04 2.79 -5.83
N SER A 457 16.17 1.84 -5.46
CA SER A 457 15.37 1.94 -4.22
C SER A 457 16.24 1.88 -2.97
N GLU A 458 17.20 0.96 -2.93
CA GLU A 458 18.15 0.86 -1.82
C GLU A 458 19.09 2.06 -1.78
N LEU A 459 19.55 2.58 -2.92
CA LEU A 459 20.36 3.80 -2.95
C LEU A 459 19.64 4.98 -2.29
N GLN A 460 18.34 5.14 -2.55
CA GLN A 460 17.52 6.19 -1.97
C GLN A 460 17.27 5.95 -0.47
N ASN A 461 16.99 4.71 -0.06
CA ASN A 461 16.86 4.32 1.35
C ASN A 461 18.14 4.62 2.14
N TYR A 462 19.29 4.25 1.59
CA TYR A 462 20.59 4.52 2.21
C TYR A 462 20.94 6.01 2.17
N THR A 463 20.49 6.76 1.17
CA THR A 463 20.64 8.23 1.14
C THR A 463 19.94 8.86 2.34
N LEU A 464 18.70 8.48 2.65
CA LEU A 464 17.96 8.98 3.82
C LEU A 464 18.61 8.61 5.15
N LYS A 465 19.25 7.44 5.22
CA LYS A 465 20.02 7.02 6.41
C LYS A 465 21.31 7.82 6.55
N TYR A 466 22.01 8.07 5.44
CA TYR A 466 23.40 8.55 5.48
C TYR A 466 23.55 10.06 5.36
N ALA A 467 22.59 10.74 4.76
CA ALA A 467 22.63 12.17 4.51
C ALA A 467 21.48 12.90 5.19
N TRP A 468 21.76 14.08 5.73
CA TRP A 468 20.72 14.96 6.23
C TRP A 468 19.80 15.41 5.10
N PRO A 469 18.47 15.42 5.30
CA PRO A 469 17.52 15.80 4.27
C PRO A 469 17.60 17.26 3.84
N THR A 470 18.19 18.12 4.67
CA THR A 470 18.25 19.55 4.41
C THR A 470 19.55 19.97 3.72
N LEU A 471 19.48 20.97 2.85
CA LEU A 471 20.64 21.55 2.17
C LEU A 471 21.65 22.08 3.19
N LYS A 472 21.15 22.69 4.29
CA LYS A 472 21.96 23.29 5.36
C LYS A 472 21.49 22.82 6.74
N HIS A 473 22.02 21.69 7.20
CA HIS A 473 21.87 21.25 8.57
C HIS A 473 22.90 21.91 9.50
N SER A 474 22.55 22.00 10.80
CA SER A 474 23.43 22.49 11.86
C SER A 474 23.45 21.49 13.02
N PRO A 475 24.62 21.09 13.53
CA PRO A 475 25.98 21.49 13.12
C PRO A 475 26.39 20.93 11.75
N ARG A 476 27.09 21.72 10.94
CA ARG A 476 27.35 21.39 9.52
C ARG A 476 28.22 20.14 9.31
N LYS A 477 29.03 19.76 10.29
CA LYS A 477 29.89 18.56 10.25
C LYS A 477 29.30 17.36 11.01
N GLU A 478 28.11 17.49 11.60
CA GLU A 478 27.46 16.38 12.28
C GLU A 478 26.97 15.35 11.27
N ARG A 479 27.38 14.10 11.44
CA ARG A 479 26.94 12.96 10.63
C ARG A 479 25.68 12.36 11.25
N THR A 480 24.82 11.75 10.45
CA THR A 480 23.69 10.98 10.98
C THR A 480 24.20 9.77 11.79
N PRO A 481 23.45 9.27 12.78
CA PRO A 481 23.85 8.09 13.56
C PRO A 481 24.13 6.85 12.70
N ASP A 482 23.29 6.59 11.70
CA ASP A 482 23.47 5.45 10.77
C ASP A 482 24.75 5.58 9.95
N TYR A 483 25.09 6.80 9.52
CA TYR A 483 26.32 7.04 8.78
C TYR A 483 27.57 6.89 9.64
N ILE A 484 27.52 7.26 10.92
CA ILE A 484 28.61 7.02 11.86
C ILE A 484 28.91 5.51 11.96
N ASN A 485 27.87 4.68 12.07
CA ASN A 485 27.99 3.23 12.11
C ASN A 485 28.54 2.65 10.80
N ALA A 486 28.07 3.17 9.66
CA ALA A 486 28.55 2.79 8.34
C ALA A 486 30.06 3.08 8.17
N ILE A 487 30.51 4.26 8.60
CA ILE A 487 31.93 4.65 8.53
C ILE A 487 32.80 3.80 9.46
N SER A 488 32.33 3.50 10.67
CA SER A 488 33.03 2.58 11.58
C SER A 488 33.22 1.19 10.95
N THR A 489 32.16 0.68 10.31
CA THR A 489 32.19 -0.60 9.60
C THR A 489 33.17 -0.54 8.42
N ALA A 490 33.08 0.49 7.59
CA ALA A 490 33.95 0.72 6.45
C ALA A 490 35.43 0.77 6.85
N MET A 491 35.76 1.45 7.95
CA MET A 491 37.12 1.47 8.49
C MET A 491 37.60 0.08 8.91
N SER A 492 36.75 -0.72 9.56
CA SER A 492 37.13 -2.08 9.99
C SER A 492 37.35 -3.03 8.81
N GLU A 493 36.67 -2.79 7.69
CA GLU A 493 36.82 -3.54 6.43
C GLU A 493 37.97 -3.02 5.53
N GLY A 494 38.64 -1.95 5.95
CA GLY A 494 39.70 -1.29 5.18
C GLY A 494 39.20 -0.57 3.94
N ARG A 495 37.94 -0.12 3.93
CA ARG A 495 37.35 0.70 2.86
C ARG A 495 37.76 2.16 2.98
N TYR A 496 37.77 2.84 1.84
CA TYR A 496 37.99 4.28 1.72
C TYR A 496 36.80 5.04 2.30
N VAL A 497 37.06 5.82 3.35
CA VAL A 497 36.06 6.66 4.04
C VAL A 497 36.34 8.15 3.90
N GLY A 498 37.38 8.53 3.17
CA GLY A 498 37.90 9.90 3.11
C GLY A 498 38.53 10.35 4.43
N GLN A 499 39.77 10.85 4.38
CA GLN A 499 40.48 11.34 5.56
C GLN A 499 41.44 12.48 5.19
N GLU A 500 41.32 13.61 5.88
CA GLU A 500 42.40 14.61 6.00
C GLU A 500 42.92 14.71 7.44
N LYS A 501 42.05 14.52 8.43
CA LYS A 501 42.35 14.62 9.87
C LYS A 501 41.57 13.56 10.66
N LYS A 502 42.18 13.08 11.75
CA LYS A 502 41.57 12.14 12.70
C LYS A 502 40.28 12.74 13.30
N GLY A 503 39.17 12.02 13.21
CA GLY A 503 37.85 12.46 13.69
C GLY A 503 36.93 13.07 12.63
N GLU A 504 37.41 13.27 11.40
CA GLU A 504 36.60 13.75 10.26
C GLU A 504 36.32 12.64 9.22
N GLU A 505 36.46 11.37 9.61
CA GLU A 505 36.20 10.23 8.73
C GLU A 505 34.75 10.30 8.18
N GLY A 506 34.56 10.12 6.88
CA GLY A 506 33.23 10.18 6.24
C GLY A 506 32.70 11.59 5.98
N VAL A 507 33.35 12.65 6.46
CA VAL A 507 33.02 14.06 6.13
C VAL A 507 33.78 14.46 4.86
N ASP A 508 33.79 13.59 3.86
CA ASP A 508 34.47 13.76 2.58
C ASP A 508 33.54 13.35 1.44
N CYS A 509 33.58 14.08 0.33
CA CYS A 509 32.72 13.85 -0.83
C CYS A 509 32.91 12.44 -1.41
N GLY A 510 34.16 12.03 -1.60
CA GLY A 510 34.51 10.73 -2.17
C GLY A 510 34.21 9.58 -1.19
N GLY A 511 34.50 9.77 0.09
CA GLY A 511 34.18 8.80 1.14
C GLY A 511 32.68 8.53 1.25
N PHE A 512 31.87 9.59 1.19
CA PHE A 512 30.41 9.48 1.19
C PHE A 512 29.87 8.74 -0.03
N VAL A 513 30.23 9.19 -1.24
CA VAL A 513 29.72 8.57 -2.48
C VAL A 513 30.16 7.10 -2.57
N THR A 514 31.40 6.79 -2.18
CA THR A 514 31.89 5.40 -2.11
C THR A 514 31.08 4.55 -1.15
N THR A 515 30.86 5.04 0.07
CA THR A 515 30.13 4.31 1.12
C THR A 515 28.67 4.10 0.71
N LEU A 516 28.02 5.13 0.18
CA LEU A 516 26.61 5.06 -0.25
C LEU A 516 26.41 4.06 -1.41
N ILE A 517 27.23 4.14 -2.47
CA ILE A 517 27.12 3.23 -3.62
C ILE A 517 27.42 1.79 -3.23
N TYR A 518 28.43 1.58 -2.36
CA TYR A 518 28.78 0.25 -1.90
C TYR A 518 27.69 -0.31 -0.99
N ASP A 519 27.30 0.39 0.09
CA ASP A 519 26.41 -0.16 1.11
C ASP A 519 24.98 -0.38 0.60
N SER A 520 24.49 0.49 -0.30
CA SER A 520 23.20 0.28 -1.00
C SER A 520 23.17 -0.92 -1.94
N GLY A 521 24.32 -1.51 -2.26
CA GLY A 521 24.42 -2.59 -3.25
C GLY A 521 24.34 -2.11 -4.70
N PHE A 522 24.24 -0.80 -4.95
CA PHE A 522 24.17 -0.25 -6.29
C PHE A 522 25.34 -0.69 -7.17
N ASP A 523 26.58 -0.58 -6.66
CA ASP A 523 27.76 -1.17 -7.28
C ASP A 523 28.84 -1.50 -6.24
N LYS A 524 28.90 -2.76 -5.81
CA LYS A 524 29.92 -3.25 -4.87
C LYS A 524 31.34 -3.19 -5.44
N THR A 525 31.52 -2.94 -6.73
CA THR A 525 32.86 -2.81 -7.35
C THR A 525 33.36 -1.37 -7.40
N TYR A 526 32.50 -0.39 -7.15
CA TYR A 526 32.81 1.04 -7.25
C TYR A 526 34.03 1.42 -6.40
N ASN A 527 34.87 2.31 -6.94
CA ASN A 527 36.12 2.75 -6.31
C ASN A 527 36.99 1.57 -5.83
N SER A 528 37.23 0.60 -6.71
CA SER A 528 38.03 -0.60 -6.44
C SER A 528 37.52 -1.42 -5.24
N ASN A 529 36.24 -1.83 -5.29
CA ASN A 529 35.53 -2.50 -4.20
C ASN A 529 35.52 -1.68 -2.90
N ALA A 530 35.31 -0.37 -3.05
CA ALA A 530 35.42 0.64 -2.01
C ALA A 530 36.78 0.74 -1.32
N LYS A 531 37.86 0.19 -1.90
CA LYS A 531 39.24 0.22 -1.35
C LYS A 531 40.22 1.05 -2.19
N GLY A 532 39.71 1.83 -3.14
CA GLY A 532 40.48 2.81 -3.88
C GLY A 532 40.75 4.04 -3.04
N GLY A 533 40.62 5.21 -3.64
CA GLY A 533 41.11 6.45 -3.06
C GLY A 533 40.19 7.64 -3.30
N PRO A 534 40.75 8.86 -3.22
CA PRO A 534 40.00 10.10 -3.35
C PRO A 534 39.45 10.32 -4.76
N THR A 535 38.74 11.42 -4.95
CA THR A 535 37.96 11.75 -6.15
C THR A 535 38.68 11.54 -7.48
N TYR A 536 39.99 11.82 -7.58
CA TYR A 536 40.72 11.60 -8.84
C TYR A 536 40.91 10.11 -9.18
N GLU A 537 41.06 9.24 -8.17
CA GLU A 537 41.11 7.79 -8.37
C GLU A 537 39.72 7.23 -8.68
N GLN A 538 38.68 7.78 -8.04
CA GLN A 538 37.29 7.43 -8.29
C GLN A 538 36.88 7.77 -9.73
N GLU A 539 37.24 8.96 -10.20
CA GLU A 539 36.97 9.38 -11.57
C GLU A 539 37.75 8.53 -12.56
N ALA A 540 39.02 8.22 -12.30
CA ALA A 540 39.82 7.32 -13.13
C ALA A 540 39.19 5.91 -13.20
N TRP A 541 38.69 5.41 -12.06
CA TRP A 541 37.99 4.13 -11.99
C TRP A 541 36.66 4.18 -12.77
N ALA A 542 35.86 5.24 -12.61
CA ALA A 542 34.59 5.41 -13.33
C ALA A 542 34.83 5.53 -14.84
N LYS A 543 35.86 6.26 -15.28
CA LYS A 543 36.28 6.33 -16.70
C LYS A 543 36.58 4.96 -17.29
N ALA A 544 37.20 4.07 -16.52
CA ALA A 544 37.55 2.73 -16.99
C ALA A 544 36.36 1.75 -16.96
N ASN A 545 35.48 1.85 -15.95
CA ASN A 545 34.50 0.81 -15.64
C ASN A 545 33.05 1.20 -15.97
N TRP A 546 32.71 2.48 -15.93
CA TRP A 546 31.35 3.00 -16.12
C TRP A 546 31.17 3.67 -17.49
N GLN A 547 29.91 3.90 -17.87
CA GLN A 547 29.56 4.65 -19.08
C GLN A 547 29.65 6.14 -18.79
N ARG A 548 30.49 6.86 -19.54
CA ARG A 548 30.49 8.32 -19.51
C ARG A 548 29.19 8.83 -20.15
N LEU A 549 28.51 9.76 -19.48
CA LEU A 549 27.26 10.36 -19.97
C LEU A 549 27.52 11.67 -20.72
N GLY A 550 28.49 12.46 -20.28
CA GLY A 550 28.79 13.76 -20.88
C GLY A 550 29.12 14.82 -19.83
N ALA A 551 29.49 16.01 -20.30
CA ALA A 551 29.53 17.21 -19.47
C ALA A 551 28.18 17.95 -19.55
N ALA A 552 27.77 18.60 -18.47
CA ALA A 552 26.47 19.29 -18.41
C ALA A 552 26.27 20.26 -19.59
N ASN A 553 25.08 20.21 -20.23
CA ASN A 553 24.72 21.00 -21.41
C ASN A 553 25.55 20.69 -22.69
N GLY A 554 26.44 19.70 -22.64
CA GLY A 554 27.20 19.18 -23.77
C GLY A 554 26.43 18.10 -24.53
N THR A 555 27.17 17.15 -25.11
CA THR A 555 26.59 15.98 -25.79
C THR A 555 26.37 14.84 -24.78
N TYR A 556 25.20 14.23 -24.82
CA TYR A 556 24.88 12.99 -24.13
C TYR A 556 25.51 11.85 -24.93
N GLU A 557 26.63 11.33 -24.47
CA GLU A 557 27.42 10.35 -25.22
C GLU A 557 26.67 9.06 -25.60
N PRO A 558 25.71 8.55 -24.80
CA PRO A 558 25.00 7.32 -25.16
C PRO A 558 24.19 7.40 -26.46
N ASP A 559 23.60 8.55 -26.80
CA ASP A 559 22.74 8.69 -28.00
C ASP A 559 23.10 9.88 -28.92
N GLY A 560 24.09 10.69 -28.55
CA GLY A 560 24.51 11.88 -29.29
C GLY A 560 23.59 13.10 -29.15
N SER A 561 22.52 13.03 -28.33
CA SER A 561 21.63 14.14 -28.07
C SER A 561 22.30 15.20 -27.21
N LYS A 562 21.59 16.30 -26.94
CA LYS A 562 22.01 17.25 -25.91
C LYS A 562 21.93 16.58 -24.53
N PHE A 563 22.92 16.80 -23.66
CA PHE A 563 22.90 16.30 -22.30
C PHE A 563 22.19 17.29 -21.38
N THR A 564 21.00 16.92 -20.98
CA THR A 564 20.11 17.66 -20.08
C THR A 564 19.82 16.83 -18.82
N GLU A 565 19.40 17.49 -17.75
CA GLU A 565 19.23 16.87 -16.42
C GLU A 565 18.23 15.70 -16.41
N ASP A 566 17.22 15.71 -17.27
CA ASP A 566 16.23 14.63 -17.45
C ASP A 566 16.84 13.30 -17.91
N LYS A 567 18.08 13.33 -18.42
CA LYS A 567 18.82 12.12 -18.80
C LYS A 567 19.46 11.42 -17.61
N LEU A 568 19.51 12.04 -16.43
CA LEU A 568 20.09 11.45 -15.22
C LEU A 568 19.17 10.38 -14.61
N GLN A 569 19.79 9.41 -13.94
CA GLN A 569 19.13 8.33 -13.20
C GLN A 569 19.75 8.19 -11.81
N PRO A 570 18.98 7.76 -10.79
CA PRO A 570 19.53 7.52 -9.46
C PRO A 570 20.75 6.61 -9.52
N GLY A 571 21.86 7.08 -8.97
CA GLY A 571 23.16 6.40 -9.00
C GLY A 571 24.17 6.97 -9.98
N ASP A 572 23.79 7.92 -10.83
CA ASP A 572 24.75 8.65 -11.64
C ASP A 572 25.64 9.54 -10.77
N VAL A 573 26.93 9.53 -11.05
CA VAL A 573 27.94 10.26 -10.25
C VAL A 573 28.60 11.33 -11.11
N ALA A 574 28.66 12.54 -10.58
CA ALA A 574 29.35 13.67 -11.19
C ALA A 574 30.74 13.87 -10.55
N PHE A 575 31.71 14.25 -11.38
CA PHE A 575 33.04 14.64 -10.94
C PHE A 575 33.39 16.02 -11.46
N SER A 576 33.95 16.87 -10.59
CA SER A 576 34.57 18.15 -10.97
C SER A 576 35.75 18.48 -10.05
N GLN A 577 36.93 18.78 -10.61
CA GLN A 577 38.08 19.39 -9.91
C GLN A 577 38.33 18.89 -8.47
N GLY A 578 38.28 17.58 -8.23
CA GLY A 578 38.51 16.96 -6.91
C GLY A 578 37.27 16.80 -6.03
N HIS A 579 36.11 17.23 -6.49
CA HIS A 579 34.80 17.07 -5.86
C HIS A 579 33.90 16.05 -6.59
N THR A 580 33.07 15.34 -5.85
CA THR A 580 32.12 14.37 -6.38
C THR A 580 30.78 14.40 -5.64
N TRP A 581 29.70 14.16 -6.37
CA TRP A 581 28.36 14.04 -5.79
C TRP A 581 27.52 13.10 -6.66
N ILE A 582 26.39 12.67 -6.11
CA ILE A 582 25.55 11.64 -6.73
C ILE A 582 24.15 12.17 -6.95
N TYR A 583 23.57 11.87 -8.12
CA TYR A 583 22.16 12.07 -8.39
C TYR A 583 21.39 10.93 -7.74
N VAL A 584 20.50 11.26 -6.81
CA VAL A 584 19.68 10.29 -6.05
C VAL A 584 18.22 10.30 -6.50
N GLY A 585 17.88 11.16 -7.46
CA GLY A 585 16.51 11.37 -7.91
C GLY A 585 15.67 12.11 -6.86
N GLU A 586 14.37 12.14 -7.07
CA GLU A 586 13.44 12.73 -6.10
C GLU A 586 13.21 11.76 -4.94
N ILE A 587 13.54 12.19 -3.73
CA ILE A 587 13.29 11.46 -2.49
C ILE A 587 12.36 12.32 -1.62
N SER A 588 11.25 11.76 -1.17
CA SER A 588 10.30 12.50 -0.31
C SER A 588 10.99 12.98 0.97
N GLY A 589 10.86 14.28 1.26
CA GLY A 589 11.48 14.91 2.43
C GLY A 589 12.98 15.19 2.30
N PHE A 590 13.62 14.94 1.15
CA PHE A 590 15.02 15.28 0.87
C PHE A 590 15.07 16.50 -0.06
N GLU A 591 15.70 17.60 0.35
CA GLU A 591 15.59 18.93 -0.27
C GLU A 591 16.25 19.07 -1.66
N SER A 592 16.92 18.03 -2.16
CA SER A 592 17.67 18.07 -3.42
C SER A 592 17.59 16.74 -4.17
N LYS A 593 17.72 16.77 -5.50
CA LYS A 593 17.89 15.55 -6.32
C LYS A 593 19.30 14.96 -6.23
N TYR A 594 20.17 15.62 -5.48
CA TYR A 594 21.58 15.34 -5.35
C TYR A 594 21.93 15.14 -3.88
N ALA A 595 22.87 14.25 -3.60
CA ALA A 595 23.46 14.10 -2.27
C ALA A 595 24.96 14.36 -2.33
N SER A 596 25.48 15.08 -1.37
CA SER A 596 26.89 15.49 -1.34
C SER A 596 27.41 15.66 0.09
N ALA A 597 28.70 15.46 0.26
CA ALA A 597 29.49 15.84 1.44
C ALA A 597 30.66 16.70 0.97
N SER A 598 31.36 17.41 1.86
CA SER A 598 32.54 18.17 1.44
C SER A 598 33.59 18.17 2.54
N GLN A 599 34.81 17.83 2.15
CA GLN A 599 35.95 17.64 3.02
C GLN A 599 36.15 18.83 3.97
N GLY A 600 36.04 18.58 5.28
CA GLY A 600 36.25 19.60 6.30
C GLY A 600 35.23 20.75 6.30
N ILE A 601 34.16 20.68 5.49
CA ILE A 601 33.14 21.72 5.34
C ILE A 601 31.77 21.20 5.79
N LYS A 602 31.30 20.08 5.21
CA LYS A 602 29.97 19.53 5.49
C LYS A 602 29.94 18.00 5.54
N ALA A 603 29.19 17.47 6.49
CA ALA A 603 28.78 16.07 6.49
C ALA A 603 27.79 15.81 5.34
N PRO A 604 27.49 14.54 5.00
CA PRO A 604 26.56 14.26 3.93
C PRO A 604 25.19 14.89 4.18
N SER A 605 24.68 15.57 3.15
CA SER A 605 23.37 16.19 3.16
C SER A 605 22.79 16.24 1.75
N ALA A 606 21.56 16.76 1.64
CA ALA A 606 21.07 17.25 0.37
C ALA A 606 22.12 18.17 -0.29
N GLY A 607 22.40 17.88 -1.55
CA GLY A 607 23.45 18.50 -2.33
C GLY A 607 23.07 19.91 -2.72
N GLU A 608 23.98 20.86 -2.47
CA GLU A 608 23.91 22.22 -3.01
C GLU A 608 24.42 22.22 -4.47
N GLU A 609 25.14 21.18 -4.83
CA GLU A 609 25.66 20.85 -6.15
C GLU A 609 24.53 20.27 -7.01
N GLY A 610 24.38 20.77 -8.23
CA GLY A 610 23.38 20.30 -9.19
C GLY A 610 23.98 19.98 -10.55
N PHE A 611 23.12 19.71 -11.54
CA PHE A 611 23.53 19.32 -12.89
C PHE A 611 24.60 20.24 -13.51
N PHE A 612 24.48 21.56 -13.32
CA PHE A 612 25.36 22.56 -13.94
C PHE A 612 26.58 22.96 -13.09
N TYR A 613 26.81 22.32 -11.94
CA TYR A 613 27.85 22.74 -11.01
C TYR A 613 29.26 22.51 -11.57
N ASP A 614 30.06 23.59 -11.63
CA ASP A 614 31.52 23.57 -11.83
C ASP A 614 32.06 22.75 -13.03
N GLN A 615 31.43 22.81 -14.20
CA GLN A 615 31.94 22.11 -15.40
C GLN A 615 32.18 20.60 -15.20
N ASN A 616 31.24 19.93 -14.53
CA ASN A 616 31.33 18.51 -14.21
C ASN A 616 31.22 17.56 -15.41
N VAL A 617 31.56 16.29 -15.15
CA VAL A 617 31.31 15.15 -16.03
C VAL A 617 30.57 14.06 -15.26
N TRP A 618 29.53 13.50 -15.87
CA TRP A 618 28.70 12.45 -15.28
C TRP A 618 29.03 11.05 -15.81
N TYR A 619 28.94 10.05 -14.94
CA TYR A 619 29.13 8.63 -15.26
C TYR A 619 28.00 7.78 -14.67
N ARG A 620 27.64 6.71 -15.40
CA ARG A 620 26.63 5.72 -15.04
C ARG A 620 27.19 4.31 -15.05
N LYS A 621 26.79 3.49 -14.08
CA LYS A 621 27.10 2.05 -14.09
C LYS A 621 26.61 1.41 -15.41
N LYS A 622 27.48 0.66 -16.09
CA LYS A 622 27.09 -0.06 -17.32
C LYS A 622 26.04 -1.13 -16.96
N SER A 623 24.95 -1.17 -17.71
CA SER A 623 23.97 -2.25 -17.62
C SER A 623 24.67 -3.58 -17.93
N SER A 624 24.59 -4.56 -17.04
CA SER A 624 25.08 -5.90 -17.33
C SER A 624 24.26 -6.47 -18.49
N SER A 625 24.83 -6.44 -19.69
CA SER A 625 24.32 -7.20 -20.82
C SER A 625 24.49 -8.67 -20.44
N GLY A 626 23.39 -9.36 -20.14
CA GLY A 626 23.38 -10.81 -19.97
C GLY A 626 23.65 -11.48 -21.32
N ILE A 627 24.89 -11.42 -21.80
CA ILE A 627 25.44 -12.34 -22.77
C ILE A 627 26.49 -13.13 -22.00
N SER A 628 26.06 -14.23 -21.39
CA SER A 628 26.99 -15.31 -21.09
C SER A 628 27.23 -16.07 -22.39
N ALA A 629 28.49 -16.08 -22.82
CA ALA A 629 29.02 -17.05 -23.77
C ALA A 629 29.20 -18.42 -23.11
#